data_AF-A0A1I0Z2R2-F1
#
_entry.id   AF-A0A1I0Z2R2-F1
#
_cell.length_a   1.000
_cell.length_b   1.000
_cell.length_c   1.000
_cell.angle_alpha   90.00
_cell.angle_beta   90.00
_cell.angle_gamma   90.00
#
_symmetry.space_group_name_H-M   'P 1'
#
loop_
_entity.id
_entity.type
_entity.pdbx_description
1 polymer ?
#
loop_
_entity_poly.entity_id
_entity_poly.type
_entity_poly.pdbx_seq_one_letter_code
_entity_poly.pdbx_strand_id
1 'polypeptide(L)'
;MGTRIVAGGGKIIVGRDAEIGEEGGFTIKAECKACVTEIGESARLLGGGSLTLDNTIGSGAQVLGPIRMQNCRLGAGGTYREPDPDLRGAVLKGSGVARNIDLAAGKVIQAFGLFAEAVVRDQSYFHPKPA
;
A
#
# COMPACT_ATOMS: atom_id res chain seq x y z
N MET A 1 -6.88 -14.95 -11.71
CA MET A 1 -6.54 -14.80 -10.27
C MET A 1 -7.53 -13.84 -9.64
N GLY A 2 -7.68 -13.85 -8.32
CA GLY A 2 -8.67 -13.01 -7.63
C GLY A 2 -8.17 -12.52 -6.27
N THR A 3 -8.98 -11.69 -5.63
CA THR A 3 -8.70 -11.13 -4.31
C THR A 3 -9.23 -12.06 -3.23
N ARG A 4 -8.40 -12.37 -2.23
CA ARG A 4 -8.79 -13.17 -1.05
C ARG A 4 -8.74 -12.31 0.20
N ILE A 5 -9.87 -12.19 0.89
CA ILE A 5 -10.01 -11.41 2.12
C ILE A 5 -10.40 -12.36 3.26
N VAL A 6 -9.68 -12.31 4.37
CA VAL A 6 -9.96 -13.10 5.57
C VAL A 6 -9.89 -12.21 6.81
N ALA A 7 -11.03 -12.00 7.45
CA ALA A 7 -11.15 -11.39 8.77
C ALA A 7 -11.43 -12.49 9.80
N GLY A 8 -10.38 -13.22 10.19
CA GLY A 8 -10.50 -14.38 11.08
C GLY A 8 -10.62 -14.04 12.57
N GLY A 9 -10.31 -12.80 12.94
CA GLY A 9 -10.43 -12.29 14.31
C GLY A 9 -10.38 -10.77 14.41
N GLY A 10 -9.91 -10.09 13.35
CA GLY A 10 -9.83 -8.64 13.27
C GLY A 10 -10.91 -8.03 12.37
N LYS A 11 -10.67 -6.80 11.94
CA LYS A 11 -11.54 -6.01 11.06
C LYS A 11 -10.80 -5.61 9.79
N ILE A 12 -11.49 -5.65 8.66
CA ILE A 12 -11.00 -5.14 7.37
C ILE A 12 -11.99 -4.09 6.89
N ILE A 13 -11.51 -2.88 6.60
CA ILE A 13 -12.31 -1.77 6.08
C ILE A 13 -11.76 -1.42 4.70
N VAL A 14 -12.63 -1.39 3.71
CA VAL A 14 -12.27 -1.06 2.32
C VAL A 14 -13.05 0.18 1.90
N GLY A 15 -12.33 1.23 1.57
CA GLY A 15 -12.87 2.48 1.05
C GLY A 15 -13.41 2.32 -0.37
N ARG A 16 -14.22 3.30 -0.77
CA ARG A 16 -14.76 3.38 -2.14
C ARG A 16 -13.64 3.41 -3.18
N ASP A 17 -13.93 2.88 -4.36
CA ASP A 17 -13.06 2.94 -5.54
C ASP A 17 -11.66 2.31 -5.32
N ALA A 18 -11.46 1.50 -4.29
CA ALA A 18 -10.21 0.77 -4.09
C ALA A 18 -10.02 -0.32 -5.16
N GLU A 19 -8.87 -0.33 -5.80
CA GLU A 19 -8.47 -1.34 -6.80
C GLU A 19 -7.65 -2.42 -6.10
N ILE A 20 -8.17 -3.66 -6.05
CA ILE A 20 -7.50 -4.75 -5.32
C ILE A 20 -7.42 -6.00 -6.17
N GLY A 21 -6.20 -6.47 -6.38
CA GLY A 21 -5.89 -7.77 -6.99
C GLY A 21 -6.09 -7.85 -8.50
N GLU A 22 -6.36 -6.72 -9.16
CA GLU A 22 -6.19 -6.61 -10.60
C GLU A 22 -4.72 -6.94 -10.94
N GLU A 23 -4.51 -7.76 -11.97
CA GLU A 23 -3.20 -8.26 -12.40
C GLU A 23 -2.38 -8.92 -11.26
N GLY A 24 -2.67 -10.19 -10.96
CA GLY A 24 -1.85 -11.02 -10.07
C GLY A 24 -2.47 -11.35 -8.70
N GLY A 25 -3.69 -10.88 -8.43
CA GLY A 25 -4.40 -11.14 -7.17
C GLY A 25 -3.84 -10.37 -5.99
N PHE A 26 -4.52 -10.45 -4.85
CA PHE A 26 -4.04 -9.87 -3.59
C PHE A 26 -4.65 -10.63 -2.41
N THR A 27 -3.88 -10.83 -1.34
CA THR A 27 -4.37 -11.51 -0.13
C THR A 27 -4.37 -10.57 1.07
N ILE A 28 -5.51 -10.39 1.72
CA ILE A 28 -5.66 -9.55 2.91
C ILE A 28 -6.10 -10.43 4.07
N LYS A 29 -5.33 -10.45 5.16
CA LYS A 29 -5.61 -11.27 6.34
C LYS A 29 -5.51 -10.45 7.63
N ALA A 30 -6.65 -10.29 8.31
CA ALA A 30 -6.76 -9.76 9.67
C ALA A 30 -7.17 -10.91 10.62
N GLU A 31 -6.20 -11.76 10.96
CA GLU A 31 -6.44 -13.00 11.73
C GLU A 31 -6.28 -12.81 13.25
N CYS A 32 -5.64 -11.74 13.73
CA CYS A 32 -5.51 -11.47 15.16
C CYS A 32 -6.71 -10.69 15.73
N LYS A 33 -7.10 -10.96 16.98
CA LYS A 33 -8.31 -10.40 17.62
C LYS A 33 -8.38 -8.86 17.68
N ALA A 34 -7.24 -8.18 17.63
CA ALA A 34 -7.15 -6.73 17.65
C ALA A 34 -6.71 -6.14 16.31
N CYS A 35 -6.53 -6.98 15.28
CA CYS A 35 -5.96 -6.55 14.01
C CYS A 35 -6.97 -5.68 13.25
N VAL A 36 -6.57 -4.47 12.86
CA VAL A 36 -7.35 -3.61 11.97
C VAL A 36 -6.55 -3.38 10.70
N THR A 37 -7.10 -3.81 9.57
CA THR A 37 -6.59 -3.45 8.25
C THR A 37 -7.53 -2.45 7.59
N GLU A 38 -7.03 -1.25 7.31
CA GLU A 38 -7.77 -0.19 6.64
C GLU A 38 -7.19 0.04 5.24
N ILE A 39 -8.07 0.05 4.25
CA ILE A 39 -7.75 0.35 2.86
C ILE A 39 -8.56 1.59 2.49
N GLY A 40 -7.88 2.69 2.22
CA GLY A 40 -8.47 3.98 1.94
C GLY A 40 -9.16 4.06 0.58
N GLU A 41 -9.89 5.15 0.38
CA GLU A 41 -10.53 5.44 -0.89
C GLU A 41 -9.50 5.55 -2.03
N SER A 42 -9.83 4.97 -3.18
CA SER A 42 -8.96 4.98 -4.38
C SER A 42 -7.55 4.42 -4.14
N ALA A 43 -7.35 3.64 -3.08
CA ALA A 43 -6.09 2.93 -2.85
C ALA A 43 -5.91 1.81 -3.89
N ARG A 44 -4.65 1.48 -4.24
CA ARG A 44 -4.35 0.47 -5.26
C ARG A 44 -3.44 -0.61 -4.70
N LEU A 45 -3.93 -1.84 -4.67
CA LEU A 45 -3.23 -3.02 -4.18
C LEU A 45 -3.09 -4.03 -5.33
N LEU A 46 -2.01 -3.93 -6.09
CA LEU A 46 -1.85 -4.59 -7.39
C LEU A 46 -0.59 -5.46 -7.42
N GLY A 47 -0.58 -6.51 -8.24
CA GLY A 47 0.64 -7.27 -8.52
C GLY A 47 0.97 -8.42 -7.57
N GLY A 48 0.00 -9.02 -6.86
CA GLY A 48 0.21 -10.27 -6.12
C GLY A 48 0.73 -10.13 -4.69
N GLY A 49 0.50 -8.99 -4.05
CA GLY A 49 0.93 -8.74 -2.67
C GLY A 49 0.04 -9.39 -1.59
N SER A 50 0.42 -9.16 -0.33
CA SER A 50 -0.44 -9.49 0.80
C SER A 50 -0.32 -8.52 1.97
N LEU A 51 -1.43 -8.31 2.68
CA LEU A 51 -1.48 -7.62 3.96
C LEU A 51 -1.74 -8.66 5.06
N THR A 52 -0.94 -8.63 6.11
CA THR A 52 -1.11 -9.47 7.31
C THR A 52 -0.89 -8.63 8.57
N LEU A 53 -1.50 -9.02 9.68
CA LEU A 53 -1.49 -8.24 10.93
C LEU A 53 -2.18 -6.87 10.74
N ASP A 54 -1.69 -5.82 11.41
CA ASP A 54 -2.22 -4.47 11.29
C ASP A 54 -1.67 -3.77 10.06
N ASN A 55 -2.51 -3.12 9.25
CA ASN A 55 -2.02 -2.28 8.16
C ASN A 55 -2.98 -1.11 7.91
N THR A 56 -2.43 0.06 7.63
CA THR A 56 -3.20 1.21 7.17
C THR A 56 -2.69 1.62 5.80
N ILE A 57 -3.55 1.51 4.79
CA ILE A 57 -3.30 2.01 3.44
C ILE A 57 -4.15 3.26 3.29
N GLY A 58 -3.54 4.44 3.33
CA GLY A 58 -4.26 5.70 3.21
C GLY A 58 -4.95 5.87 1.86
N SER A 59 -5.89 6.82 1.77
CA SER A 59 -6.54 7.15 0.50
C SER A 59 -5.49 7.52 -0.57
N GLY A 60 -5.69 7.02 -1.78
CA GLY A 60 -4.77 7.21 -2.90
C GLY A 60 -3.40 6.50 -2.78
N ALA A 61 -3.11 5.82 -1.67
CA ALA A 61 -1.86 5.08 -1.48
C ALA A 61 -1.80 3.82 -2.34
N GLN A 62 -0.59 3.35 -2.63
CA GLN A 62 -0.38 2.24 -3.58
C GLN A 62 0.62 1.20 -3.08
N VAL A 63 0.30 -0.07 -3.34
CA VAL A 63 1.18 -1.23 -3.18
C VAL A 63 1.25 -1.92 -4.53
N LEU A 64 2.42 -1.86 -5.16
CA LEU A 64 2.62 -2.24 -6.55
C LEU A 64 3.66 -3.38 -6.66
N GLY A 65 3.16 -4.60 -6.76
CA GLY A 65 3.94 -5.83 -6.90
C GLY A 65 3.78 -6.79 -5.71
N PRO A 66 4.48 -7.94 -5.74
CA PRO A 66 4.33 -9.01 -4.76
C PRO A 66 5.04 -8.67 -3.44
N ILE A 67 4.44 -7.74 -2.71
CA ILE A 67 4.94 -7.19 -1.45
C ILE A 67 4.13 -7.78 -0.30
N ARG A 68 4.82 -8.36 0.70
CA ARG A 68 4.23 -8.83 1.95
C ARG A 68 4.34 -7.74 2.99
N MET A 69 3.22 -7.09 3.32
CA MET A 69 3.14 -6.03 4.32
C MET A 69 2.67 -6.58 5.67
N GLN A 70 3.35 -6.15 6.74
CA GLN A 70 2.97 -6.46 8.12
C GLN A 70 3.25 -5.25 9.02
N ASN A 71 2.24 -4.78 9.75
CA ASN A 71 2.35 -3.64 10.67
C ASN A 71 2.82 -2.34 9.98
N CYS A 72 2.32 -2.08 8.77
CA CYS A 72 2.74 -0.93 7.96
C CYS A 72 1.64 0.14 7.88
N ARG A 73 2.07 1.40 7.73
CA ARG A 73 1.21 2.58 7.53
C ARG A 73 1.69 3.34 6.31
N LEU A 74 0.81 3.52 5.34
CA LEU A 74 1.04 4.32 4.14
C LEU A 74 0.16 5.58 4.22
N GLY A 75 0.79 6.74 4.18
CA GLY A 75 0.13 8.04 4.29
C GLY A 75 -0.88 8.28 3.17
N ALA A 76 -2.01 8.87 3.53
CA ALA A 76 -3.06 9.26 2.59
C ALA A 76 -2.69 10.53 1.82
N GLY A 77 -3.16 10.63 0.58
CA GLY A 77 -2.99 11.81 -0.26
C GLY A 77 -3.86 11.71 -1.51
N GLY A 78 -3.52 12.48 -2.54
CA GLY A 78 -4.15 12.37 -3.85
C GLY A 78 -3.93 10.99 -4.49
N THR A 79 -4.79 10.62 -5.44
CA THR A 79 -4.64 9.36 -6.20
C THR A 79 -3.39 9.42 -7.09
N TYR A 80 -3.06 8.32 -7.79
CA TYR A 80 -1.98 8.34 -8.79
C TYR A 80 -2.16 9.37 -9.92
N ARG A 81 -3.36 9.95 -10.06
CA ARG A 81 -3.70 11.01 -11.02
C ARG A 81 -3.51 12.42 -10.45
N GLU A 82 -3.18 12.56 -9.17
CA GLU A 82 -2.85 13.84 -8.56
C GLU A 82 -1.73 14.54 -9.35
N PRO A 83 -1.95 15.79 -9.81
CA PRO A 83 -0.98 16.55 -10.59
C PRO A 83 0.35 16.76 -9.87
N ASP A 84 0.36 17.15 -8.59
CA ASP A 84 1.62 17.22 -7.84
C ASP A 84 1.97 15.82 -7.30
N PRO A 85 3.01 15.16 -7.84
CA PRO A 85 3.41 13.83 -7.39
C PRO A 85 3.65 13.74 -5.89
N ASP A 86 4.13 14.80 -5.25
CA ASP A 86 4.45 14.80 -3.82
C ASP A 86 3.23 15.03 -2.92
N LEU A 87 2.05 15.29 -3.50
CA LEU A 87 0.76 15.32 -2.78
C LEU A 87 0.01 13.98 -2.85
N ARG A 88 0.54 13.00 -3.59
CA ARG A 88 -0.06 11.67 -3.73
C ARG A 88 -0.02 10.87 -2.43
N GLY A 89 -0.85 9.84 -2.34
CA GLY A 89 -0.69 8.80 -1.33
C GLY A 89 0.69 8.12 -1.41
N ALA A 90 1.14 7.56 -0.30
CA ALA A 90 2.43 6.87 -0.21
C ALA A 90 2.46 5.60 -1.09
N VAL A 91 3.65 5.24 -1.59
CA VAL A 91 3.81 4.12 -2.54
C VAL A 91 4.89 3.14 -2.09
N LEU A 92 4.54 1.85 -2.03
CA LEU A 92 5.50 0.75 -2.04
C LEU A 92 5.49 0.09 -3.42
N LYS A 93 6.66 -0.08 -4.04
CA LYS A 93 6.78 -0.71 -5.36
C LYS A 93 7.94 -1.71 -5.41
N GLY A 94 7.72 -2.85 -6.06
CA GLY A 94 8.74 -3.89 -6.24
C GLY A 94 8.29 -5.25 -5.71
N SER A 95 9.18 -5.97 -5.03
CA SER A 95 8.92 -7.34 -4.56
C SER A 95 9.64 -7.61 -3.25
N GLY A 96 8.98 -8.23 -2.26
CA GLY A 96 9.65 -8.61 -1.01
C GLY A 96 8.80 -8.42 0.25
N VAL A 97 9.42 -7.91 1.32
CA VAL A 97 8.82 -7.81 2.66
C VAL A 97 8.92 -6.38 3.18
N ALA A 98 7.78 -5.83 3.57
CA ALA A 98 7.66 -4.58 4.30
C ALA A 98 7.13 -4.89 5.71
N ARG A 99 7.89 -4.50 6.75
CA ARG A 99 7.51 -4.68 8.14
C ARG A 99 7.75 -3.40 8.93
N ASN A 100 6.78 -3.02 9.75
CA ASN A 100 6.91 -1.91 10.69
C ASN A 100 7.33 -0.59 9.98
N ILE A 101 6.81 -0.35 8.79
CA ILE A 101 7.11 0.85 8.00
C ILE A 101 5.99 1.88 8.21
N ASP A 102 6.37 3.10 8.55
CA ASP A 102 5.50 4.28 8.44
C ASP A 102 6.04 5.17 7.32
N LEU A 103 5.26 5.33 6.24
CA LEU A 103 5.66 6.07 5.05
C LEU A 103 4.69 7.22 4.80
N ALA A 104 5.21 8.45 4.87
CA ALA A 104 4.40 9.65 4.66
C ALA A 104 3.87 9.77 3.22
N ALA A 105 2.80 10.56 3.05
CA ALA A 105 2.30 10.96 1.73
C ALA A 105 3.40 11.62 0.88
N GLY A 106 3.30 11.49 -0.43
CA GLY A 106 4.30 11.96 -1.39
C GLY A 106 5.57 11.12 -1.44
N LYS A 107 5.71 10.09 -0.59
CA LYS A 107 6.91 9.26 -0.52
C LYS A 107 6.74 7.91 -1.22
N VAL A 108 7.87 7.40 -1.71
CA VAL A 108 7.99 6.11 -2.37
C VAL A 108 9.14 5.32 -1.75
N ILE A 109 8.91 4.03 -1.50
CA ILE A 109 9.98 3.04 -1.35
C ILE A 109 9.89 2.07 -2.52
N GLN A 110 10.96 2.01 -3.31
CA GLN A 110 11.14 1.00 -4.35
C GLN A 110 12.22 0.02 -3.93
N ALA A 111 11.88 -1.25 -3.77
CA ALA A 111 12.81 -2.26 -3.26
C ALA A 111 12.57 -3.67 -3.85
N PHE A 112 13.63 -4.47 -3.84
CA PHE A 112 13.61 -5.91 -4.11
C PHE A 112 14.25 -6.63 -2.92
N GLY A 113 13.44 -7.19 -2.02
CA GLY A 113 13.91 -7.77 -0.75
C GLY A 113 13.30 -7.07 0.46
N LEU A 114 14.15 -6.56 1.37
CA LEU A 114 13.71 -5.92 2.61
C LEU A 114 13.45 -4.42 2.39
N PHE A 115 12.20 -3.99 2.54
CA PHE A 115 11.82 -2.59 2.34
C PHE A 115 12.34 -1.67 3.46
N ALA A 116 12.62 -2.21 4.65
CA ALA A 116 13.13 -1.44 5.80
C ALA A 116 14.55 -0.89 5.58
N GLU A 117 15.31 -1.47 4.64
CA GLU A 117 16.68 -1.07 4.30
C GLU A 117 16.73 -0.14 3.08
N ALA A 118 15.60 0.06 2.40
CA ALA A 118 15.53 0.79 1.16
C ALA A 118 15.38 2.31 1.40
N VAL A 119 15.88 3.08 0.43
CA VAL A 119 15.82 4.54 0.48
C VAL A 119 14.39 5.03 0.27
N VAL A 120 13.93 5.92 1.14
CA VAL A 120 12.71 6.70 0.95
C VAL A 120 13.01 7.84 -0.02
N ARG A 121 12.19 7.96 -1.07
CA ARG A 121 12.30 9.03 -2.07
C ARG A 121 10.99 9.79 -2.17
N ASP A 122 11.07 11.04 -2.62
CA ASP A 122 9.90 11.77 -3.10
C ASP A 122 9.33 11.13 -4.37
N GLN A 123 8.03 11.22 -4.57
CA GLN A 123 7.39 10.79 -5.83
C GLN A 123 7.94 11.60 -7.00
N SER A 124 8.28 12.87 -6.79
CA SER A 124 8.88 13.75 -7.80
C SER A 124 10.21 13.25 -8.35
N TYR A 125 10.89 12.36 -7.63
CA TYR A 125 12.07 11.64 -8.15
C TYR A 125 11.73 10.75 -9.36
N PHE A 126 10.53 10.17 -9.39
CA PHE A 126 10.07 9.27 -10.45
C PHE A 126 9.13 9.94 -11.46
N HIS A 127 8.42 10.99 -11.04
CA HIS A 127 7.44 11.70 -11.83
C HIS A 127 7.69 13.20 -11.69
N PRO A 128 8.30 13.89 -12.66
CA PRO A 128 8.54 15.33 -12.55
C PRO A 128 7.25 16.12 -12.27
N LYS A 129 7.36 17.20 -11.49
CA LYS A 129 6.23 18.10 -11.27
C LYS A 129 5.83 18.78 -12.59
N PRO A 130 4.53 19.02 -12.81
CA PRO A 130 4.07 19.86 -13.91
C PRO A 130 4.74 21.26 -13.82
N ALA A 131 5.04 21.85 -14.97
CA ALA A 131 5.56 23.21 -15.06
C ALA A 131 4.49 24.26 -14.79
#